data_AF-A0A6H5I0X8-F1
#
_entry.id   AF-A0A6H5I0X8-F1
#
_cell.length_a   1.000
_cell.length_b   1.000
_cell.length_c   1.000
_cell.angle_alpha   90.00
_cell.angle_beta   90.00
_cell.angle_gamma   90.00
#
_symmetry.space_group_name_H-M   'P 1'
#
loop_
_entity.id
_entity.type
_entity.pdbx_description
1 polymer ?
#
loop_
_entity_poly.entity_id
_entity_poly.type
_entity_poly.pdbx_seq_one_letter_code
_entity_poly.pdbx_strand_id
1 'polypeptide(L)'
;MSMSSNQSGENFHGEGGTHVEKLKRLKCVYGNANWAIEALRHGFLRQLHELILNWKGQLPNLRNIFRKDEINDFLKDSLSCCAVNNNYQGELFIDFVARSGYKYEPDVDKDGKPLLRLDTAVHCAARLNCSKDLIGKLFQIYNYGIDFDYIDESGLSHFNVACKYGFENIVEKLHELLQDPNNLVKRHKVADFLLT
;
A
#
# COMPACT_ATOMS: atom_id res chain seq x y z
N MET A 1 -4.71 36.41 -39.98
CA MET A 1 -4.35 36.03 -38.60
C MET A 1 -4.68 34.57 -38.44
N SER A 2 -3.65 33.75 -38.34
CA SER A 2 -3.71 32.30 -38.26
C SER A 2 -4.15 31.85 -36.87
N MET A 3 -5.11 30.93 -36.78
CA MET A 3 -5.29 30.09 -35.60
C MET A 3 -5.30 28.63 -36.06
N SER A 4 -4.12 28.03 -36.05
CA SER A 4 -3.96 26.59 -35.94
C SER A 4 -3.65 26.28 -34.49
N SER A 5 -4.41 25.37 -33.90
CA SER A 5 -3.97 24.51 -32.79
C SER A 5 -4.92 23.32 -32.74
N ASN A 6 -4.54 22.28 -33.48
CA ASN A 6 -5.07 20.93 -33.36
C ASN A 6 -4.86 20.43 -31.93
N GLN A 7 -5.93 20.04 -31.24
CA GLN A 7 -5.84 19.05 -30.17
C GLN A 7 -6.05 17.68 -30.81
N SER A 8 -4.95 17.00 -31.15
CA SER A 8 -4.98 15.59 -31.49
C SER A 8 -5.12 14.79 -30.20
N GLY A 9 -6.35 14.35 -29.94
CA GLY A 9 -6.63 13.25 -29.02
C GLY A 9 -5.97 12.00 -29.56
N GLU A 10 -4.81 11.68 -29.03
CA GLU A 10 -4.08 10.47 -29.37
C GLU A 10 -4.56 9.31 -28.48
N ASN A 11 -5.60 8.63 -28.96
CA ASN A 11 -5.94 7.28 -28.55
C ASN A 11 -4.82 6.34 -29.00
N PHE A 12 -3.99 5.86 -28.07
CA PHE A 12 -2.95 4.88 -28.39
C PHE A 12 -3.21 3.53 -27.71
N HIS A 13 -3.85 2.65 -28.48
CA HIS A 13 -3.71 1.20 -28.33
C HIS A 13 -2.32 0.81 -28.86
N GLY A 14 -1.37 0.59 -27.95
CA GLY A 14 -0.02 0.13 -28.27
C GLY A 14 0.35 -1.10 -27.43
N GLU A 15 0.32 -2.26 -28.07
CA GLU A 15 0.81 -3.53 -27.55
C GLU A 15 2.31 -3.46 -27.22
N GLY A 16 2.71 -4.00 -26.07
CA GLY A 16 4.05 -4.58 -25.92
C GLY A 16 5.27 -3.65 -25.83
N GLY A 17 5.20 -2.48 -25.19
CA GLY A 17 6.39 -1.65 -24.92
C GLY A 17 7.47 -2.39 -24.09
N THR A 18 8.74 -2.08 -24.36
CA THR A 18 9.90 -2.57 -23.61
C THR A 18 9.84 -2.18 -22.13
N HIS A 19 10.56 -2.89 -21.25
CA HIS A 19 10.60 -2.56 -19.80
C HIS A 19 10.95 -1.09 -19.53
N VAL A 20 11.88 -0.53 -20.33
CA VAL A 20 12.29 0.87 -20.23
C VAL A 20 11.17 1.83 -20.60
N GLU A 21 10.39 1.54 -21.65
CA GLU A 21 9.25 2.37 -22.06
C GLU A 21 8.12 2.34 -21.04
N LYS A 22 7.81 1.15 -20.50
CA LYS A 22 6.83 1.02 -19.41
C LYS A 22 7.23 1.81 -18.18
N LEU A 23 8.52 1.78 -17.81
CA LEU A 23 9.06 2.59 -16.71
C LEU A 23 9.01 4.09 -16.98
N LYS A 24 9.36 4.53 -18.20
CA LYS A 24 9.24 5.94 -18.59
C LYS A 24 7.79 6.41 -18.53
N ARG A 25 6.84 5.59 -19.01
CA ARG A 25 5.41 5.87 -18.93
C ARG A 25 4.94 5.98 -17.49
N LEU A 26 5.34 5.06 -16.62
CA LEU A 26 5.03 5.11 -15.19
C LEU A 26 5.51 6.43 -14.55
N LYS A 27 6.76 6.82 -14.81
CA LYS A 27 7.33 8.08 -14.31
C LYS A 27 6.64 9.32 -14.88
N CYS A 28 6.23 9.30 -16.15
CA CYS A 28 5.54 10.42 -16.80
C CYS A 28 4.16 10.64 -16.18
N VAL A 29 3.37 9.57 -16.01
CA VAL A 29 2.06 9.63 -15.37
C VAL A 29 2.20 10.13 -13.91
N TYR A 30 3.28 9.75 -13.22
CA TYR A 30 3.59 10.21 -11.86
C TYR A 30 4.13 11.66 -11.77
N GLY A 31 4.76 12.20 -12.81
CA GLY A 31 5.39 13.53 -12.75
C GLY A 31 4.42 14.73 -12.70
N ASN A 32 3.14 14.51 -12.98
CA ASN A 32 2.20 15.57 -13.35
C ASN A 32 1.09 15.89 -12.33
N ALA A 33 1.19 15.47 -11.06
CA ALA A 33 0.08 15.69 -10.11
C ALA A 33 0.49 16.01 -8.66
N ASN A 34 -0.45 16.65 -7.95
CA ASN A 34 -0.41 16.83 -6.51
C ASN A 34 -1.09 15.66 -5.80
N TRP A 35 -0.29 14.76 -5.22
CA TRP A 35 -0.76 13.52 -4.62
C TRP A 35 -1.51 13.67 -3.29
N ALA A 36 -1.55 14.87 -2.70
CA ALA A 36 -2.40 15.14 -1.55
C ALA A 36 -3.91 15.10 -1.89
N ILE A 37 -4.27 15.25 -3.17
CA ILE A 37 -5.66 15.29 -3.64
C ILE A 37 -6.16 13.89 -3.99
N GLU A 38 -7.13 13.37 -3.23
CA GLU A 38 -7.72 12.03 -3.40
C GLU A 38 -8.23 11.77 -4.83
N ALA A 39 -8.95 12.74 -5.42
CA ALA A 39 -9.45 12.60 -6.79
C ALA A 39 -8.33 12.40 -7.83
N LEU A 40 -7.17 13.03 -7.64
CA LEU A 40 -6.01 12.84 -8.51
C LEU A 40 -5.37 11.46 -8.30
N ARG A 41 -5.34 10.97 -7.05
CA ARG A 41 -4.87 9.61 -6.75
C ARG A 41 -5.76 8.55 -7.39
N HIS A 42 -7.08 8.69 -7.33
CA HIS A 42 -8.03 7.81 -8.01
C HIS A 42 -7.87 7.85 -9.54
N GLY A 43 -7.71 9.04 -10.13
CA GLY A 43 -7.44 9.18 -11.57
C GLY A 43 -6.12 8.52 -11.99
N PHE A 44 -5.10 8.61 -11.15
CA PHE A 44 -3.81 7.94 -11.34
C PHE A 44 -3.94 6.42 -11.27
N LEU A 45 -4.59 5.88 -10.25
CA LEU A 45 -4.79 4.42 -10.10
C LEU A 45 -5.51 3.82 -11.33
N ARG A 46 -6.45 4.55 -11.92
CA ARG A 46 -7.13 4.13 -13.16
C ARG A 46 -6.18 4.05 -14.36
N GLN A 47 -5.29 5.02 -14.53
CA GLN A 47 -4.28 4.99 -15.60
C GLN A 47 -3.21 3.93 -15.33
N LEU A 48 -2.82 3.78 -14.07
CA LEU A 48 -1.84 2.79 -13.65
C LEU A 48 -2.36 1.36 -13.89
N HIS A 49 -3.64 1.12 -13.66
CA HIS A 49 -4.30 -0.15 -13.95
C HIS A 49 -4.02 -0.64 -15.38
N GLU A 50 -4.18 0.22 -16.39
CA GLU A 50 -3.93 -0.14 -17.79
C GLU A 50 -2.46 -0.54 -18.03
N LEU A 51 -1.54 0.10 -17.33
CA LEU A 51 -0.11 -0.17 -17.43
C LEU A 51 0.29 -1.49 -16.74
N ILE A 52 -0.27 -1.76 -15.56
CA ILE A 52 0.10 -2.94 -14.73
C ILE A 52 -0.58 -4.22 -15.21
N LEU A 53 -1.79 -4.14 -15.77
CA LEU A 53 -2.57 -5.31 -16.21
C LEU A 53 -1.78 -6.18 -17.19
N ASN A 54 -0.99 -5.54 -18.06
CA ASN A 54 -0.17 -6.20 -19.08
C ASN A 54 1.34 -6.19 -18.74
N TRP A 55 1.69 -6.01 -17.47
CA TRP A 55 3.09 -6.04 -17.06
C TRP A 55 3.60 -7.48 -17.06
N LYS A 56 4.53 -7.77 -17.98
CA LYS A 56 5.24 -9.05 -18.10
C LYS A 56 6.72 -8.84 -17.78
N GLY A 57 7.34 -9.81 -17.13
CA GLY A 57 8.77 -9.78 -16.78
C GLY A 57 9.05 -9.16 -15.42
N GLN A 58 10.29 -8.69 -15.23
CA GLN A 58 10.74 -8.13 -13.96
C GLN A 58 9.94 -6.88 -13.57
N LEU A 59 9.53 -6.84 -12.31
CA LEU A 59 8.82 -5.70 -11.73
C LEU A 59 9.82 -4.64 -11.26
N PRO A 60 9.47 -3.35 -11.36
CA PRO A 60 10.36 -2.29 -10.94
C PRO A 60 10.44 -2.22 -9.42
N ASN A 61 11.58 -1.76 -8.89
CA ASN A 61 11.65 -1.37 -7.49
C ASN A 61 10.84 -0.08 -7.28
N LEU A 62 9.71 -0.20 -6.60
CA LEU A 62 8.76 0.90 -6.40
C LEU A 62 9.32 2.06 -5.59
N ARG A 63 10.32 1.82 -4.73
CA ARG A 63 11.00 2.88 -3.97
C ARG A 63 11.82 3.83 -4.84
N ASN A 64 12.16 3.41 -6.06
CA ASN A 64 12.84 4.28 -7.02
C ASN A 64 11.88 5.25 -7.74
N ILE A 65 10.58 5.13 -7.49
CA ILE A 65 9.52 5.83 -8.22
C ILE A 65 8.64 6.61 -7.26
N PHE A 66 8.19 5.97 -6.17
CA PHE A 66 7.26 6.54 -5.20
C PHE A 66 7.90 6.62 -3.82
N ARG A 67 7.47 7.59 -3.03
CA ARG A 67 7.74 7.62 -1.59
C ARG A 67 6.89 6.57 -0.89
N LYS A 68 7.37 6.09 0.26
CA LYS A 68 6.68 5.04 1.03
C LYS A 68 5.27 5.43 1.47
N ASP A 69 5.06 6.69 1.83
CA ASP A 69 3.76 7.19 2.30
C ASP A 69 2.78 7.27 1.13
N GLU A 70 3.25 7.65 -0.05
CA GLU A 70 2.44 7.65 -1.28
C GLU A 70 2.01 6.22 -1.64
N ILE A 71 2.90 5.23 -1.52
CA ILE A 71 2.52 3.82 -1.73
C ILE A 71 1.45 3.40 -0.73
N ASN A 72 1.60 3.77 0.55
CA ASN A 72 0.62 3.46 1.59
C ASN A 72 -0.75 4.12 1.31
N ASP A 73 -0.75 5.37 0.87
CA ASP A 73 -1.97 6.09 0.49
C ASP A 73 -2.63 5.45 -0.74
N PHE A 74 -1.86 5.09 -1.77
CA PHE A 74 -2.37 4.38 -2.94
C PHE A 74 -2.95 3.01 -2.58
N LEU A 75 -2.35 2.29 -1.63
CA LEU A 75 -2.88 1.01 -1.14
C LEU A 75 -4.24 1.20 -0.44
N LYS A 76 -4.40 2.26 0.36
CA LYS A 76 -5.68 2.58 1.02
C LYS A 76 -6.75 2.99 0.01
N ASP A 77 -6.41 3.91 -0.89
CA ASP A 77 -7.33 4.36 -1.95
C ASP A 77 -7.77 3.21 -2.86
N SER A 78 -6.88 2.24 -3.10
CA SER A 78 -7.21 1.03 -3.86
C SER A 78 -8.32 0.21 -3.19
N LEU A 79 -8.39 0.20 -1.86
CA LEU A 79 -9.47 -0.49 -1.12
C LEU A 79 -10.81 0.24 -1.28
N SER A 80 -10.80 1.57 -1.20
CA SER A 80 -11.99 2.40 -1.47
C SER A 80 -12.52 2.18 -2.88
N CYS A 81 -11.62 2.08 -3.87
CA CYS A 81 -11.99 1.78 -5.26
C CYS A 81 -12.63 0.40 -5.42
N CYS A 82 -12.21 -0.60 -4.64
CA CYS A 82 -12.81 -1.93 -4.65
C CYS A 82 -14.22 -1.94 -4.03
N ALA A 83 -14.44 -1.18 -2.96
CA ALA A 83 -15.70 -1.16 -2.21
C ALA A 83 -16.86 -0.49 -2.97
N VAL A 84 -16.57 0.56 -3.76
CA VAL A 84 -17.63 1.37 -4.41
C VAL A 84 -18.14 0.75 -5.71
N ASN A 85 -17.27 0.08 -6.49
CA ASN A 85 -17.60 -0.28 -7.87
C ASN A 85 -17.35 -1.76 -8.24
N ASN A 86 -17.10 -2.66 -7.26
CA ASN A 86 -16.66 -4.04 -7.51
C ASN A 86 -15.47 -4.12 -8.49
N ASN A 87 -14.66 -3.07 -8.50
CA ASN A 87 -13.70 -2.86 -9.56
C ASN A 87 -12.38 -3.52 -9.15
N TYR A 88 -12.03 -4.61 -9.84
CA TYR A 88 -10.79 -5.40 -9.66
C TYR A 88 -9.50 -4.57 -9.79
N GLN A 89 -9.60 -3.28 -10.14
CA GLN A 89 -8.49 -2.35 -10.32
C GLN A 89 -7.67 -2.13 -9.05
N GLY A 90 -8.32 -1.99 -7.89
CA GLY A 90 -7.62 -1.80 -6.62
C GLY A 90 -6.85 -3.04 -6.18
N GLU A 91 -7.45 -4.22 -6.35
CA GLU A 91 -6.78 -5.49 -6.06
C GLU A 91 -5.56 -5.72 -6.97
N LEU A 92 -5.65 -5.34 -8.25
CA LEU A 92 -4.52 -5.46 -9.18
C LEU A 92 -3.34 -4.60 -8.77
N PHE A 93 -3.57 -3.39 -8.25
CA PHE A 93 -2.48 -2.56 -7.73
C PHE A 93 -1.85 -3.19 -6.49
N ILE A 94 -2.66 -3.68 -5.55
CA ILE A 94 -2.17 -4.34 -4.34
C ILE A 94 -1.34 -5.59 -4.70
N ASP A 95 -1.81 -6.40 -5.65
CA ASP A 95 -1.07 -7.57 -6.18
C ASP A 95 0.26 -7.16 -6.82
N PHE A 96 0.25 -6.09 -7.63
CA PHE A 96 1.44 -5.56 -8.28
C PHE A 96 2.49 -5.10 -7.26
N VAL A 97 2.08 -4.38 -6.21
CA VAL A 97 2.98 -3.93 -5.13
C VAL A 97 3.56 -5.14 -4.39
N ALA A 98 2.74 -6.13 -4.01
CA ALA A 98 3.21 -7.33 -3.33
C ALA A 98 4.23 -8.12 -4.17
N ARG A 99 3.92 -8.35 -5.46
CA ARG A 99 4.80 -9.08 -6.39
C ARG A 99 6.10 -8.34 -6.71
N SER A 100 6.13 -7.01 -6.60
CA SER A 100 7.34 -6.22 -6.79
C SER A 100 8.40 -6.50 -5.72
N GLY A 101 8.02 -7.19 -4.63
CA GLY A 101 8.86 -7.40 -3.47
C GLY A 101 8.96 -6.17 -2.57
N TYR A 102 8.15 -5.12 -2.81
CA TYR A 102 8.08 -3.96 -1.93
C TYR A 102 7.68 -4.39 -0.53
N LYS A 103 8.37 -3.82 0.45
CA LYS A 103 8.13 -4.02 1.88
C LYS A 103 7.94 -2.66 2.53
N TYR A 104 6.95 -2.52 3.40
CA TYR A 104 6.75 -1.29 4.15
C TYR A 104 7.74 -1.22 5.32
N GLU A 105 8.48 -0.12 5.41
CA GLU A 105 9.41 0.15 6.52
C GLU A 105 8.87 1.35 7.32
N PRO A 106 8.54 1.15 8.62
CA PRO A 106 8.02 2.24 9.45
C PRO A 106 9.08 3.31 9.65
N ASP A 107 8.65 4.56 9.82
CA ASP A 107 9.53 5.59 10.36
C ASP A 107 9.97 5.23 11.77
N VAL A 108 11.18 5.65 12.12
CA VAL A 108 11.72 5.50 13.48
C VAL A 108 11.83 6.86 14.16
N ASP A 109 11.64 6.88 15.48
CA ASP A 109 11.88 8.03 16.31
C ASP A 109 13.39 8.29 16.52
N LYS A 110 13.70 9.30 17.33
CA LYS A 110 15.09 9.68 17.65
C LYS A 110 15.88 8.57 18.36
N ASP A 111 15.20 7.63 18.99
CA ASP A 111 15.78 6.48 19.68
C ASP A 111 15.88 5.25 18.74
N GLY A 112 15.54 5.41 17.46
CA GLY A 112 15.51 4.32 16.48
C GLY A 112 14.33 3.37 16.66
N LYS A 113 13.31 3.75 17.45
CA LYS A 113 12.11 2.92 17.63
C LYS A 113 11.06 3.25 16.58
N PRO A 114 10.40 2.24 16.02
CA PRO A 114 9.43 2.48 14.99
C PRO A 114 8.17 3.16 15.53
N LEU A 115 7.63 4.05 14.72
CA LEU A 115 6.38 4.74 14.96
C LEU A 115 5.23 3.80 14.58
N LEU A 116 4.76 3.02 15.56
CA LEU A 116 3.78 1.93 15.35
C LEU A 116 2.31 2.36 15.35
N ARG A 117 2.04 3.66 15.40
CA ARG A 117 0.69 4.23 15.31
C ARG A 117 0.41 4.62 13.86
N LEU A 118 0.07 3.63 13.05
CA LEU A 118 -0.24 3.83 11.65
C LEU A 118 -1.52 3.09 11.31
N ASP A 119 -2.51 3.83 10.81
CA ASP A 119 -3.64 3.22 10.13
C ASP A 119 -3.11 2.63 8.81
N THR A 120 -2.73 1.35 8.82
CA THR A 120 -2.23 0.64 7.63
C THR A 120 -3.38 0.20 6.72
N ALA A 121 -3.09 -0.11 5.46
CA ALA A 121 -4.10 -0.66 4.56
C ALA A 121 -4.67 -2.03 5.05
N VAL A 122 -3.94 -2.78 5.89
CA VAL A 122 -4.47 -4.01 6.54
C VAL A 122 -5.65 -3.70 7.45
N HIS A 123 -5.55 -2.65 8.27
CA HIS A 123 -6.63 -2.21 9.15
C HIS A 123 -7.85 -1.77 8.32
N CYS A 124 -7.62 -0.94 7.29
CA CYS A 124 -8.68 -0.50 6.38
C CYS A 124 -9.40 -1.70 5.73
N ALA A 125 -8.64 -2.65 5.18
CA ALA A 125 -9.20 -3.83 4.51
C ALA A 125 -10.02 -4.71 5.46
N ALA A 126 -9.56 -4.87 6.71
CA ALA A 126 -10.27 -5.65 7.72
C ALA A 126 -11.60 -5.00 8.15
N ARG A 127 -11.66 -3.67 8.24
CA ARG A 127 -12.89 -2.91 8.54
C ARG A 127 -13.89 -2.98 7.39
N LEU A 128 -13.39 -2.92 6.15
CA LEU A 128 -14.19 -3.07 4.94
C LEU A 128 -14.61 -4.52 4.67
N ASN A 129 -14.22 -5.47 5.53
CA ASN A 129 -14.44 -6.91 5.37
C ASN A 129 -13.98 -7.44 4.00
N CYS A 130 -12.83 -6.97 3.52
CA CYS A 130 -12.21 -7.46 2.29
C CYS A 130 -11.89 -8.96 2.39
N SER A 131 -11.65 -9.58 1.22
CA SER A 131 -11.34 -11.00 1.11
C SER A 131 -10.05 -11.37 1.87
N LYS A 132 -9.98 -12.62 2.33
CA LYS A 132 -8.78 -13.18 2.97
C LYS A 132 -7.56 -13.05 2.05
N ASP A 133 -7.71 -13.33 0.76
CA ASP A 133 -6.60 -13.26 -0.20
C ASP A 133 -6.02 -11.85 -0.33
N LEU A 134 -6.88 -10.82 -0.39
CA LEU A 134 -6.44 -9.43 -0.47
C LEU A 134 -5.68 -9.01 0.80
N ILE A 135 -6.20 -9.39 1.97
CA ILE A 135 -5.55 -9.12 3.25
C ILE A 135 -4.20 -9.87 3.33
N GLY A 136 -4.11 -11.07 2.79
CA GLY A 136 -2.86 -11.82 2.69
C GLY A 136 -1.80 -11.09 1.87
N LYS A 137 -2.18 -10.51 0.72
CA LYS A 137 -1.28 -9.67 -0.11
C LYS A 137 -0.85 -8.41 0.64
N LEU A 138 -1.75 -7.76 1.37
CA LEU A 138 -1.41 -6.61 2.20
C LEU A 138 -0.44 -7.00 3.31
N PHE A 139 -0.67 -8.13 4.00
CA PHE A 139 0.31 -8.64 4.94
C PHE A 139 1.67 -8.84 4.25
N GLN A 140 1.77 -9.45 3.08
CA GLN A 140 3.07 -9.56 2.37
C GLN A 140 3.78 -8.22 2.19
N ILE A 141 3.06 -7.11 2.01
CA ILE A 141 3.62 -5.76 1.89
C ILE A 141 4.10 -5.24 3.25
N TYR A 142 3.29 -5.36 4.31
CA TYR A 142 3.64 -4.86 5.65
C TYR A 142 4.53 -5.80 6.47
N ASN A 143 4.73 -7.03 6.00
CA ASN A 143 5.46 -8.11 6.70
C ASN A 143 7.00 -7.96 6.60
N TYR A 144 7.53 -6.74 6.67
CA TYR A 144 8.96 -6.51 6.77
C TYR A 144 9.46 -6.83 8.18
N GLY A 145 9.82 -8.09 8.40
CA GLY A 145 10.10 -8.60 9.75
C GLY A 145 8.82 -8.57 10.58
N ILE A 146 8.41 -9.69 11.18
CA ILE A 146 7.27 -9.67 12.10
C ILE A 146 7.77 -9.10 13.43
N ASP A 147 8.24 -7.86 13.37
CA ASP A 147 8.93 -7.16 14.45
C ASP A 147 7.97 -6.19 15.15
N PHE A 148 6.79 -5.94 14.55
CA PHE A 148 5.83 -4.96 15.01
C PHE A 148 4.38 -5.44 14.89
N ASP A 149 3.64 -5.37 15.99
CA ASP A 149 2.17 -5.43 16.00
C ASP A 149 1.65 -4.01 15.76
N TYR A 150 1.47 -3.62 14.49
CA TYR A 150 0.91 -2.30 14.15
C TYR A 150 -0.48 -2.18 14.74
N ILE A 151 -0.77 -1.04 15.37
CA ILE A 151 -2.05 -0.73 15.99
C ILE A 151 -2.57 0.58 15.41
N ASP A 152 -3.81 0.57 14.95
CA ASP A 152 -4.48 1.79 14.51
C ASP A 152 -5.04 2.62 15.68
N GLU A 153 -5.65 3.76 15.36
CA GLU A 153 -6.25 4.68 16.34
C GLU A 153 -7.44 4.08 17.10
N SER A 154 -8.08 3.04 16.55
CA SER A 154 -9.18 2.33 17.21
C SER A 154 -8.71 1.22 18.16
N GLY A 155 -7.39 0.95 18.20
CA GLY A 155 -6.82 -0.16 18.95
C GLY A 155 -6.90 -1.51 18.24
N LEU A 156 -7.34 -1.54 16.98
CA LEU A 156 -7.30 -2.76 16.17
C LEU A 156 -5.85 -2.96 15.68
N SER A 157 -5.31 -4.15 15.94
CA SER A 157 -3.94 -4.49 15.59
C SER A 157 -3.84 -5.51 14.46
N HIS A 158 -2.64 -5.63 13.86
CA HIS A 158 -2.33 -6.68 12.89
C HIS A 158 -2.55 -8.08 13.47
N PHE A 159 -2.25 -8.30 14.75
CA PHE A 159 -2.55 -9.57 15.43
C PHE A 159 -4.04 -9.86 15.44
N ASN A 160 -4.88 -8.88 15.79
CA ASN A 160 -6.33 -9.05 15.80
C ASN A 160 -6.87 -9.37 14.39
N VAL A 161 -6.35 -8.70 13.35
CA VAL A 161 -6.71 -8.99 11.96
C VAL A 161 -6.25 -10.39 11.55
N ALA A 162 -5.03 -10.80 11.91
CA ALA A 162 -4.49 -12.12 11.61
C ALA A 162 -5.34 -13.24 12.22
N CYS A 163 -5.74 -13.09 13.49
CA CYS A 163 -6.66 -13.99 14.18
C CYS A 163 -8.03 -14.04 13.49
N LYS A 164 -8.63 -12.88 13.20
CA LYS A 164 -9.96 -12.79 12.55
C LYS A 164 -10.02 -13.54 11.22
N TYR A 165 -8.94 -13.50 10.45
CA TYR A 165 -8.89 -14.11 9.11
C TYR A 165 -8.17 -15.47 9.07
N GLY A 166 -7.68 -15.97 10.20
CA GLY A 166 -6.98 -17.26 10.30
C GLY A 166 -5.67 -17.30 9.51
N PHE A 167 -4.80 -16.31 9.73
CA PHE A 167 -3.42 -16.31 9.23
C PHE A 167 -2.49 -16.90 10.29
N GLU A 168 -2.56 -18.21 10.51
CA GLU A 168 -1.88 -18.92 11.60
C GLU A 168 -0.38 -18.59 11.69
N ASN A 169 0.32 -18.59 10.56
CA ASN A 169 1.74 -18.25 10.49
C ASN A 169 2.07 -16.81 10.91
N ILE A 170 1.14 -15.86 10.74
CA ILE A 170 1.29 -14.47 11.20
C ILE A 170 0.93 -14.38 12.68
N VAL A 171 -0.12 -15.09 13.10
CA VAL A 171 -0.54 -15.19 14.51
C VAL A 171 0.58 -15.74 15.37
N GLU A 172 1.19 -16.85 14.99
CA GLU A 172 2.31 -17.48 15.73
C GLU A 172 3.46 -16.51 15.93
N LYS A 173 3.90 -15.84 14.85
CA LYS A 173 5.03 -14.93 14.90
C LYS A 173 4.75 -13.64 15.68
N LEU A 174 3.56 -13.06 15.53
CA LEU A 174 3.16 -11.91 16.33
C LEU A 174 2.96 -12.29 17.81
N HIS A 175 2.52 -13.51 18.08
CA HIS A 175 2.41 -14.02 19.45
C HIS A 175 3.80 -14.17 20.10
N GLU A 176 4.77 -14.76 19.41
CA GLU A 176 6.17 -14.82 19.87
C GLU A 176 6.73 -13.41 20.14
N LEU A 177 6.51 -12.48 19.21
CA LEU A 177 6.93 -11.08 19.35
C LEU A 177 6.34 -10.43 20.62
N LEU A 178 5.05 -10.65 20.87
CA LEU A 178 4.34 -10.06 22.01
C LEU A 178 4.71 -10.71 23.35
N GLN A 179 5.23 -11.94 23.35
CA GLN A 179 5.72 -12.60 24.56
C GLN A 179 7.15 -12.20 24.93
N ASP A 180 7.93 -11.63 24.01
CA ASP A 180 9.29 -11.16 24.31
C ASP A 180 9.24 -9.98 25.32
N PRO A 181 9.80 -10.16 26.53
CA PRO A 181 9.84 -9.12 27.56
C PRO A 181 10.51 -7.82 27.09
N ASN A 182 11.45 -7.90 26.14
CA ASN A 182 12.12 -6.73 25.56
C ASN A 182 11.21 -5.94 24.62
N ASN A 183 10.17 -6.56 24.06
CA ASN A 183 9.21 -5.91 23.16
C ASN A 183 7.97 -5.38 23.89
N LEU A 184 7.57 -5.96 25.03
CA LEU A 184 6.48 -5.44 25.87
C LEU A 184 6.72 -3.99 26.36
N VAL A 185 7.99 -3.60 26.54
CA VAL A 185 8.41 -2.22 26.86
C VAL A 185 8.04 -1.22 25.75
N LYS A 186 7.87 -1.69 24.50
CA LYS A 186 7.44 -0.87 23.35
C LYS A 186 5.92 -0.62 23.33
N ARG A 187 5.11 -1.46 23.99
CA ARG A 187 3.65 -1.26 24.16
C ARG A 187 3.33 -0.30 25.32
N HIS A 188 4.10 -0.34 26.40
CA HIS A 188 3.81 0.45 27.62
C HIS A 188 4.15 1.93 27.50
N LYS A 189 5.19 2.34 26.77
CA LYS A 189 5.54 3.77 26.61
C LYS A 189 4.56 4.57 25.73
N VAL A 190 3.57 3.89 25.16
CA VAL A 190 2.57 4.49 24.28
C VAL A 190 1.22 4.67 25.00
N ALA A 191 0.99 3.97 26.12
CA ALA A 191 -0.24 4.10 26.91
C ALA A 191 -0.24 5.35 27.83
N ASP A 192 0.92 5.91 28.15
CA ASP A 192 1.05 7.06 29.06
C ASP A 192 0.60 8.41 28.43
N PHE A 193 0.15 8.43 27.16
CA PHE A 193 -0.34 9.65 26.51
C PHE A 193 -1.88 9.80 26.49
N LEU A 194 -2.62 8.94 27.23
CA LEU A 194 -4.09 9.03 27.31
C LEU A 194 -4.64 9.01 28.75
N LEU A 195 -3.85 9.46 29.74
CA LEU A 195 -4.32 9.65 31.13
C LEU A 195 -3.95 11.03 31.73
N THR A 196 -4.15 12.11 30.96
CA THR A 196 -4.34 13.46 31.53
C THR A 196 -5.53 14.13 30.87
#